data_AF-A0A7S4S351-F1
#
_entry.id   AF-A0A7S4S351-F1
#
_cell.length_a   1.000
_cell.length_b   1.000
_cell.length_c   1.000
_cell.angle_alpha   90.00
_cell.angle_beta   90.00
_cell.angle_gamma   90.00
#
_symmetry.space_group_name_H-M   'P 1'
#
loop_
_entity.id
_entity.type
_entity.pdbx_description
1 polymer ?
#
loop_
_entity_poly.entity_id
_entity_poly.type
_entity_poly.pdbx_seq_one_letter_code
_entity_poly.pdbx_strand_id
1 'polypeptide(L)'
;MESSEPSYLTPCSKEGKMNKSLKFPNVKAVAISTTTICIILLKPFMADANMPPYPFQYTINLPNGRESPPLRMLGDAHYHWEETDDGFTVIDDPDGSGYLMIAERDEITGELCSSGLRVGDADPAKIGIHKHLNPSSEAVKVACGAFCEADEYGNPPASARGNGNQRHLSMRQLSLEENNNRRQLIATNKKLKNLVILMQFSDHRGRSLPSVSQYNELFNGSGPSASAPTGSVNDVYLQSSHGNLEIESTVYPWITLSKPENYYADGQNGFTGKFFEAIHEALDVIDNDASINIADFNTDYNNGDRYIDAITILHSGYGAEFSSTDCYGRRSTDRIWSHKWAMYFGKGQWESKDRRVKVYNYHVSPGLYGTCNSNIGRIGVIAHEMGHFLGLPDLYDGTPSGGLGIGSWGLMSNSWGFDGSQKYPPIMSAWSKVKLGWMEPKVITKSGQYTIQASYEQPDVYKIEAGYPNGEYLLIENRQAGGFDIKVPTGGLAIWHIDESSDNISGYPGQSDWPSNGNHYTVSLMQADGKYDLERRSSSGDAGDLFRGGGGVSSLGPSVGDSLTGPFPNTDSYQGGNIQKTGNRIYNISP
;
A
#
# COMPACT_ATOMS: atom_id res chain seq x y z
N MET A 1 -17.92 -14.51 52.74
CA MET A 1 -18.82 -14.01 51.69
C MET A 1 -18.89 -12.52 51.85
N GLU A 2 -18.10 -11.80 51.05
CA GLU A 2 -18.37 -10.43 50.63
C GLU A 2 -17.45 -10.20 49.44
N SER A 3 -18.08 -10.18 48.26
CA SER A 3 -17.47 -10.01 46.95
C SER A 3 -17.09 -8.54 46.76
N SER A 4 -15.80 -8.26 46.61
CA SER A 4 -15.31 -7.00 46.09
C SER A 4 -15.59 -6.94 44.59
N GLU A 5 -16.50 -6.07 44.17
CA GLU A 5 -16.67 -5.71 42.76
C GLU A 5 -15.42 -4.96 42.25
N PRO A 6 -14.93 -5.25 41.03
CA PRO A 6 -13.89 -4.44 40.40
C PRO A 6 -14.49 -3.11 39.93
N SER A 7 -13.86 -2.00 40.30
CA SER A 7 -14.18 -0.66 39.81
C SER A 7 -13.80 -0.54 38.34
N TYR A 8 -14.78 -0.51 37.45
CA TYR A 8 -14.56 -0.16 36.04
C TYR A 8 -14.33 1.36 35.91
N LEU A 9 -13.28 1.73 35.18
CA LEU A 9 -12.90 3.11 34.87
C LEU A 9 -13.90 3.77 33.89
N THR A 10 -13.82 5.10 33.84
CA THR A 10 -14.77 6.06 33.28
C THR A 10 -15.13 5.83 31.80
N PRO A 11 -16.43 5.78 31.43
CA PRO A 11 -16.91 5.85 30.04
C PRO A 11 -16.54 7.18 29.35
N CYS A 12 -16.64 7.24 28.01
CA CYS A 12 -16.34 8.44 27.22
C CYS A 12 -16.99 9.72 27.80
N SER A 13 -16.22 10.81 27.88
CA SER A 13 -16.62 12.00 28.62
C SER A 13 -17.72 12.78 27.91
N LYS A 14 -18.90 12.93 28.54
CA LYS A 14 -20.05 13.67 27.98
C LYS A 14 -20.12 15.17 28.31
N GLU A 15 -19.05 15.80 28.82
CA GLU A 15 -19.13 17.19 29.30
C GLU A 15 -18.10 18.14 28.64
N GLY A 16 -18.55 18.86 27.60
CA GLY A 16 -17.79 19.93 26.94
C GLY A 16 -17.97 21.30 27.59
N LYS A 17 -16.88 22.07 27.71
CA LYS A 17 -16.90 23.53 27.92
C LYS A 17 -16.50 24.26 26.63
N MET A 18 -17.46 24.98 26.06
CA MET A 18 -17.29 25.87 24.89
C MET A 18 -16.26 26.97 25.13
N ASN A 19 -15.38 27.22 24.15
CA ASN A 19 -14.69 28.51 24.00
C ASN A 19 -14.82 29.05 22.57
N LYS A 20 -14.97 30.38 22.53
CA LYS A 20 -15.57 31.20 21.47
C LYS A 20 -14.68 31.41 20.23
N SER A 21 -15.33 31.48 19.08
CA SER A 21 -14.81 31.84 17.76
C SER A 21 -14.19 33.24 17.68
N LEU A 22 -13.05 33.37 17.00
CA LEU A 22 -12.47 34.64 16.52
C LEU A 22 -12.85 34.87 15.04
N LYS A 23 -13.42 36.04 14.75
CA LYS A 23 -13.80 36.50 13.41
C LYS A 23 -12.61 37.16 12.69
N PHE A 24 -12.45 36.88 11.40
CA PHE A 24 -11.55 37.64 10.50
C PHE A 24 -12.37 38.52 9.53
N PRO A 25 -11.86 39.70 9.11
CA PRO A 25 -12.62 40.68 8.33
C PRO A 25 -12.55 40.48 6.81
N ASN A 26 -13.58 40.99 6.13
CA ASN A 26 -13.81 41.02 4.69
C ASN A 26 -12.72 41.76 3.88
N VAL A 27 -12.36 41.22 2.70
CA VAL A 27 -11.68 41.98 1.64
C VAL A 27 -12.40 41.76 0.31
N LYS A 28 -12.51 42.86 -0.45
CA LYS A 28 -13.36 43.09 -1.62
C LYS A 28 -12.85 42.40 -2.90
N ALA A 29 -13.79 41.91 -3.71
CA ALA A 29 -13.57 41.35 -5.04
C ALA A 29 -13.22 42.43 -6.08
N VAL A 30 -12.29 42.12 -6.98
CA VAL A 30 -12.04 42.86 -8.23
C VAL A 30 -12.07 41.86 -9.39
N ALA A 31 -12.92 42.12 -10.37
CA ALA A 31 -13.11 41.29 -11.56
C ALA A 31 -12.04 41.58 -12.61
N ILE A 32 -11.44 40.53 -13.20
CA ILE A 32 -10.66 40.61 -14.44
C ILE A 32 -11.02 39.43 -15.35
N SER A 33 -11.15 39.78 -16.63
CA SER A 33 -11.69 39.06 -17.78
C SER A 33 -11.02 37.72 -18.13
N THR A 34 -11.85 36.82 -18.64
CA THR A 34 -11.59 35.46 -19.13
C THR A 34 -10.69 35.40 -20.36
N THR A 35 -9.71 34.49 -20.35
CA THR A 35 -9.28 33.75 -21.56
C THR A 35 -8.78 32.37 -21.12
N THR A 36 -9.52 31.34 -21.53
CA THR A 36 -9.36 29.94 -21.12
C THR A 36 -8.22 29.28 -21.87
N ILE A 37 -7.20 28.81 -21.15
CA ILE A 37 -6.28 27.76 -21.61
C ILE A 37 -6.20 26.74 -20.46
N CYS A 38 -6.74 25.54 -20.69
CA CYS A 38 -6.71 24.43 -19.74
C CYS A 38 -5.27 23.97 -19.51
N ILE A 39 -4.78 24.19 -18.29
CA ILE A 39 -3.47 23.74 -17.79
C ILE A 39 -3.75 22.58 -16.82
N ILE A 40 -3.39 21.36 -17.24
CA ILE A 40 -3.47 20.15 -16.40
C ILE A 40 -2.21 20.11 -15.52
N LEU A 41 -2.40 20.14 -14.20
CA LEU A 41 -1.38 19.91 -13.19
C LEU A 41 -1.17 18.40 -13.06
N LEU A 42 -0.08 17.86 -13.61
CA LEU A 42 0.41 16.54 -13.19
C LEU A 42 1.57 16.75 -12.22
N LYS A 43 1.35 16.35 -10.97
CA LYS A 43 2.38 16.30 -9.92
C LYS A 43 3.37 15.17 -10.28
N PRO A 44 4.68 15.33 -10.01
CA PRO A 44 5.56 14.17 -9.99
C PRO A 44 5.05 13.22 -8.88
N PHE A 45 5.20 11.91 -9.06
CA PHE A 45 4.84 10.90 -8.07
C PHE A 45 6.12 10.45 -7.34
N MET A 46 6.15 10.57 -6.02
CA MET A 46 7.07 9.87 -5.12
C MET A 46 6.40 9.69 -3.77
N ALA A 47 5.46 8.75 -3.70
CA ALA A 47 4.74 8.42 -2.48
C ALA A 47 5.67 7.88 -1.36
N ASP A 48 5.39 8.32 -0.13
CA ASP A 48 5.56 7.51 1.06
C ASP A 48 4.58 6.33 0.97
N ALA A 49 5.08 5.12 1.10
CA ALA A 49 4.31 3.88 0.90
C ALA A 49 4.39 3.04 2.16
N ASN A 50 3.24 2.61 2.67
CA ASN A 50 3.13 1.97 3.98
C ASN A 50 2.27 0.72 3.92
N MET A 51 2.81 -0.40 4.40
CA MET A 51 2.14 -1.67 4.33
C MET A 51 0.75 -1.66 5.01
N PRO A 52 -0.34 -2.10 4.35
CA PRO A 52 -1.63 -2.24 5.00
C PRO A 52 -1.59 -3.31 6.12
N PRO A 53 -2.47 -3.17 7.14
CA PRO A 53 -2.64 -4.15 8.22
C PRO A 53 -2.71 -5.63 7.80
N TYR A 54 -2.32 -6.53 8.72
CA TYR A 54 -2.54 -7.97 8.57
C TYR A 54 -4.02 -8.27 8.26
N PRO A 55 -4.35 -8.87 7.09
CA PRO A 55 -5.72 -8.92 6.58
C PRO A 55 -6.52 -10.13 7.09
N PHE A 56 -5.87 -11.12 7.73
CA PHE A 56 -6.59 -12.24 8.33
C PHE A 56 -6.96 -11.95 9.76
N GLN A 57 -7.88 -12.77 10.21
CA GLN A 57 -8.14 -12.88 11.62
C GLN A 57 -6.95 -13.52 12.34
N TYR A 58 -6.63 -13.01 13.52
CA TYR A 58 -5.70 -13.61 14.47
C TYR A 58 -6.35 -13.59 15.86
N THR A 59 -5.87 -14.45 16.74
CA THR A 59 -6.25 -14.42 18.15
C THR A 59 -5.07 -13.94 18.99
N ILE A 60 -5.36 -13.31 20.12
CA ILE A 60 -4.34 -12.94 21.11
C ILE A 60 -4.60 -13.68 22.42
N ASN A 61 -3.54 -13.94 23.18
CA ASN A 61 -3.67 -14.46 24.54
C ASN A 61 -3.95 -13.31 25.50
N LEU A 62 -5.11 -13.35 26.13
CA LEU A 62 -5.51 -12.39 27.16
C LEU A 62 -4.82 -12.73 28.50
N PRO A 63 -4.65 -11.75 29.42
CA PRO A 63 -3.98 -11.95 30.70
C PRO A 63 -4.58 -13.05 31.60
N ASN A 64 -5.86 -13.40 31.39
CA ASN A 64 -6.53 -14.51 32.07
C ASN A 64 -6.21 -15.90 31.50
N GLY A 65 -5.31 -15.99 30.51
CA GLY A 65 -4.93 -17.23 29.84
C GLY A 65 -5.93 -17.76 28.80
N ARG A 66 -6.96 -16.97 28.46
CA ARG A 66 -7.89 -17.29 27.36
C ARG A 66 -7.43 -16.62 26.07
N GLU A 67 -7.80 -17.19 24.93
CA GLU A 67 -7.68 -16.50 23.65
C GLU A 67 -8.83 -15.50 23.44
N SER A 68 -8.55 -14.40 22.76
CA SER A 68 -9.57 -13.48 22.26
C SER A 68 -10.45 -14.18 21.19
N PRO A 69 -11.65 -13.66 20.90
CA PRO A 69 -12.30 -13.90 19.61
C PRO A 69 -11.35 -13.56 18.45
N PRO A 70 -11.56 -14.10 17.24
CA PRO A 70 -10.74 -13.75 16.10
C PRO A 70 -10.86 -12.25 15.80
N LEU A 71 -9.70 -11.58 15.67
CA LEU A 71 -9.55 -10.14 15.46
C LEU A 71 -8.98 -9.87 14.09
N ARG A 72 -9.47 -8.84 13.41
CA ARG A 72 -8.88 -8.28 12.18
C ARG A 72 -8.43 -6.85 12.43
N MET A 73 -7.29 -6.45 11.89
CA MET A 73 -6.88 -5.05 11.91
C MET A 73 -7.38 -4.34 10.64
N LEU A 74 -7.88 -3.12 10.82
CA LEU A 74 -8.42 -2.25 9.79
C LEU A 74 -7.69 -0.89 9.83
N GLY A 75 -7.74 -0.12 8.74
CA GLY A 75 -7.04 1.16 8.60
C GLY A 75 -5.76 1.07 7.77
N ASP A 76 -4.75 1.85 8.15
CA ASP A 76 -3.42 1.92 7.53
C ASP A 76 -2.30 2.06 8.59
N ALA A 77 -1.06 2.27 8.17
CA ALA A 77 0.08 2.35 9.08
C ALA A 77 0.13 3.61 9.96
N HIS A 78 -0.66 4.64 9.66
CA HIS A 78 -0.73 5.88 10.44
C HIS A 78 -1.94 5.90 11.38
N TYR A 79 -3.02 5.23 10.98
CA TYR A 79 -4.17 5.02 11.85
C TYR A 79 -4.85 3.70 11.57
N HIS A 80 -4.83 2.82 12.56
CA HIS A 80 -5.45 1.51 12.53
C HIS A 80 -6.23 1.22 13.81
N TRP A 81 -7.18 0.31 13.70
CA TRP A 81 -7.94 -0.23 14.82
C TRP A 81 -8.21 -1.72 14.57
N GLU A 82 -8.69 -2.41 15.59
CA GLU A 82 -9.03 -3.82 15.50
C GLU A 82 -10.54 -4.01 15.53
N GLU A 83 -11.02 -5.10 14.93
CA GLU A 83 -12.41 -5.50 14.97
C GLU A 83 -12.51 -7.01 15.18
N THR A 84 -13.46 -7.47 15.99
CA THR A 84 -13.80 -8.89 16.13
C THR A 84 -14.45 -9.44 14.85
N ASP A 85 -14.45 -10.76 14.68
CA ASP A 85 -15.10 -11.45 13.56
C ASP A 85 -16.59 -11.17 13.43
N ASP A 86 -17.27 -10.96 14.55
CA ASP A 86 -18.68 -10.58 14.62
C ASP A 86 -18.92 -9.08 14.49
N GLY A 87 -17.88 -8.27 14.30
CA GLY A 87 -17.96 -6.91 13.80
C GLY A 87 -17.84 -5.80 14.84
N PHE A 88 -17.36 -6.08 16.06
CA PHE A 88 -17.19 -5.06 17.09
C PHE A 88 -15.78 -4.50 17.08
N THR A 89 -15.65 -3.18 16.98
CA THR A 89 -14.37 -2.48 17.09
C THR A 89 -13.83 -2.63 18.50
N VAL A 90 -12.54 -2.91 18.64
CA VAL A 90 -11.86 -3.09 19.92
C VAL A 90 -10.64 -2.20 20.03
N ILE A 91 -10.26 -1.87 21.25
CA ILE A 91 -9.05 -1.14 21.60
C ILE A 91 -8.36 -1.80 22.79
N ASP A 92 -7.08 -1.53 22.97
CA ASP A 92 -6.35 -1.91 24.19
C ASP A 92 -7.01 -1.29 25.43
N ASP A 93 -7.01 -2.04 26.55
CA ASP A 93 -7.40 -1.50 27.85
C ASP A 93 -6.49 -0.30 28.20
N PRO A 94 -7.04 0.92 28.37
CA PRO A 94 -6.24 2.13 28.59
C PRO A 94 -5.33 2.07 29.83
N ASP A 95 -5.61 1.17 30.77
CA ASP A 95 -4.78 0.93 31.96
C ASP A 95 -3.51 0.12 31.68
N GLY A 96 -3.35 -0.40 30.45
CA GLY A 96 -2.21 -1.21 30.04
C GLY A 96 -2.21 -2.63 30.62
N SER A 97 -3.35 -3.12 31.11
CA SER A 97 -3.50 -4.46 31.68
C SER A 97 -3.35 -5.60 30.67
N GLY A 98 -3.38 -5.29 29.37
CA GLY A 98 -3.28 -6.26 28.27
C GLY A 98 -4.61 -6.92 27.90
N TYR A 99 -5.74 -6.48 28.47
CA TYR A 99 -7.06 -6.84 27.99
C TYR A 99 -7.45 -5.98 26.77
N LEU A 100 -8.41 -6.49 25.99
CA LEU A 100 -9.08 -5.73 24.94
C LEU A 100 -10.44 -5.27 25.44
N MET A 101 -10.79 -4.03 25.07
CA MET A 101 -12.05 -3.39 25.39
C MET A 101 -12.86 -3.20 24.11
N ILE A 102 -14.18 -3.38 24.19
CA ILE A 102 -15.08 -2.97 23.12
C ILE A 102 -15.02 -1.45 23.02
N ALA A 103 -14.85 -0.94 21.79
CA ALA A 103 -14.76 0.48 21.53
C ALA A 103 -16.15 1.13 21.44
N GLU A 104 -16.23 2.36 21.92
CA GLU A 104 -17.25 3.35 21.60
C GLU A 104 -16.60 4.50 20.85
N ARG A 105 -17.42 5.37 20.25
CA ARG A 105 -16.95 6.57 19.58
C ARG A 105 -17.32 7.77 20.43
N ASP A 106 -16.34 8.59 20.76
CA ASP A 106 -16.59 9.87 21.42
C ASP A 106 -17.41 10.76 20.48
N GLU A 107 -18.58 11.24 20.94
CA GLU A 107 -19.47 12.04 20.10
C GLU A 107 -18.92 13.43 19.75
N ILE A 108 -17.92 13.91 20.51
CA ILE A 108 -17.34 15.24 20.36
C ILE A 108 -16.07 15.18 19.50
N THR A 109 -15.12 14.30 19.85
CA THR A 109 -13.85 14.18 19.12
C THR A 109 -13.98 13.24 17.93
N GLY A 110 -14.92 12.29 17.97
CA GLY A 110 -15.07 11.24 16.98
C GLY A 110 -14.01 10.14 17.07
N GLU A 111 -13.16 10.16 18.09
CA GLU A 111 -12.14 9.14 18.36
C GLU A 111 -12.77 7.86 18.93
N LEU A 112 -12.05 6.75 18.80
CA LEU A 112 -12.42 5.51 19.47
C LEU A 112 -11.94 5.55 20.93
N CYS A 113 -12.84 5.27 21.86
CA CYS A 113 -12.61 5.24 23.30
C CYS A 113 -13.17 3.94 23.91
N SER A 114 -12.73 3.59 25.12
CA SER A 114 -13.19 2.38 25.78
C SER A 114 -14.65 2.53 26.22
N SER A 115 -15.49 1.55 25.89
CA SER A 115 -16.84 1.42 26.46
C SER A 115 -16.82 0.99 27.93
N GLY A 116 -15.65 0.58 28.46
CA GLY A 116 -15.55 -0.08 29.76
C GLY A 116 -15.93 -1.57 29.74
N LEU A 117 -16.38 -2.11 28.61
CA LEU A 117 -16.67 -3.54 28.44
C LEU A 117 -15.45 -4.29 27.88
N ARG A 118 -15.00 -5.33 28.58
CA ARG A 118 -13.96 -6.24 28.09
C ARG A 118 -14.50 -7.20 27.04
N VAL A 119 -13.66 -7.47 26.04
CA VAL A 119 -13.92 -8.49 25.03
C VAL A 119 -14.06 -9.86 25.72
N GLY A 120 -15.21 -10.51 25.52
CA GLY A 120 -15.53 -11.82 26.10
C GLY A 120 -16.26 -11.79 27.44
N ASP A 121 -16.46 -10.63 28.07
CA ASP A 121 -17.16 -10.53 29.36
C ASP A 121 -18.69 -10.35 29.23
N ALA A 122 -19.18 -9.83 28.10
CA ALA A 122 -20.61 -9.79 27.76
C ALA A 122 -20.85 -9.69 26.25
N ASP A 123 -22.11 -9.89 25.83
CA ASP A 123 -22.58 -9.69 24.45
C ASP A 123 -22.79 -8.20 24.15
N PRO A 124 -21.92 -7.54 23.35
CA PRO A 124 -21.97 -6.10 23.14
C PRO A 124 -23.25 -5.65 22.42
N ALA A 125 -23.88 -6.53 21.64
CA ALA A 125 -25.15 -6.23 20.96
C ALA A 125 -26.30 -5.99 21.95
N LYS A 126 -26.25 -6.62 23.14
CA LYS A 126 -27.29 -6.50 24.16
C LYS A 126 -27.23 -5.20 24.95
N ILE A 127 -26.13 -4.47 24.86
CA ILE A 127 -25.92 -3.19 25.55
C ILE A 127 -25.91 -1.98 24.60
N GLY A 128 -26.27 -2.18 23.32
CA GLY A 128 -26.50 -1.10 22.36
C GLY A 128 -25.26 -0.59 21.63
N ILE A 129 -24.13 -1.31 21.67
CA ILE A 129 -22.92 -0.94 20.92
C ILE A 129 -23.09 -1.30 19.43
N HIS A 130 -22.72 -0.38 18.54
CA HIS A 130 -22.81 -0.56 17.10
C HIS A 130 -21.62 -1.34 16.52
N LYS A 131 -21.90 -2.19 15.53
CA LYS A 131 -20.88 -2.91 14.75
C LYS A 131 -20.25 -2.01 13.67
N HIS A 132 -19.05 -2.38 13.24
CA HIS A 132 -18.25 -1.67 12.23
C HIS A 132 -18.06 -0.19 12.60
N LEU A 133 -17.84 0.03 13.89
CA LEU A 133 -17.67 1.37 14.43
C LEU A 133 -16.31 1.89 14.01
N ASN A 134 -16.30 2.70 12.97
CA ASN A 134 -15.08 3.38 12.55
C ASN A 134 -14.78 4.56 13.50
N PRO A 135 -13.65 5.26 13.35
CA PRO A 135 -13.49 6.63 13.86
C PRO A 135 -14.15 7.64 12.92
N SER A 136 -14.26 8.90 13.33
CA SER A 136 -14.68 9.98 12.43
C SER A 136 -13.54 10.32 11.45
N SER A 137 -13.89 10.82 10.27
CA SER A 137 -12.88 11.32 9.32
C SER A 137 -12.02 12.42 9.93
N GLU A 138 -12.57 13.19 10.88
CA GLU A 138 -11.84 14.24 11.59
C GLU A 138 -10.89 13.67 12.64
N ALA A 139 -11.32 12.65 13.39
CA ALA A 139 -10.47 11.95 14.35
C ALA A 139 -9.30 11.25 13.66
N VAL A 140 -9.54 10.63 12.50
CA VAL A 140 -8.50 10.06 11.66
C VAL A 140 -7.49 11.13 11.22
N LYS A 141 -7.96 12.27 10.72
CA LYS A 141 -7.09 13.39 10.31
C LYS A 141 -6.27 13.96 11.47
N VAL A 142 -6.89 14.13 12.65
CA VAL A 142 -6.22 14.65 13.85
C VAL A 142 -5.16 13.66 14.33
N ALA A 143 -5.48 12.37 14.37
CA ALA A 143 -4.57 11.34 14.86
C ALA A 143 -3.39 11.07 13.91
N CYS A 144 -3.63 11.09 12.60
CA CYS A 144 -2.54 11.07 11.61
C CYS A 144 -1.83 12.44 11.51
N GLY A 145 -2.41 13.52 12.03
CA GLY A 145 -1.84 14.85 12.03
C GLY A 145 -1.40 15.34 10.65
N ALA A 146 -0.18 15.87 10.57
CA ALA A 146 0.40 16.36 9.31
C ALA A 146 0.53 15.28 8.22
N PHE A 147 0.45 13.98 8.56
CA PHE A 147 0.52 12.88 7.61
C PHE A 147 -0.77 12.70 6.79
N CYS A 148 -1.94 13.01 7.35
CA CYS A 148 -3.21 13.05 6.58
C CYS A 148 -3.39 14.35 5.77
N GLU A 149 -2.64 15.40 6.11
CA GLU A 149 -2.68 16.70 5.41
C GLU A 149 -1.48 16.89 4.46
N ALA A 150 -0.51 15.98 4.52
CA ALA A 150 0.66 15.99 3.67
C ALA A 150 0.24 15.68 2.23
N ASP A 151 0.76 16.46 1.27
CA ASP A 151 0.85 15.96 -0.10
C ASP A 151 1.74 14.72 -0.14
N GLU A 152 1.75 14.02 -1.28
CA GLU A 152 2.55 12.83 -1.59
C GLU A 152 4.06 12.97 -1.31
N TYR A 153 4.53 14.13 -0.82
CA TYR A 153 5.90 14.47 -0.45
C TYR A 153 6.07 14.88 1.03
N GLY A 154 5.07 14.66 1.89
CA GLY A 154 5.13 15.07 3.29
C GLY A 154 4.89 16.57 3.54
N ASN A 155 4.38 17.36 2.59
CA ASN A 155 4.22 18.81 2.78
C ASN A 155 2.78 19.24 3.11
N PRO A 156 2.57 20.23 4.00
CA PRO A 156 1.23 20.74 4.34
C PRO A 156 0.48 21.35 3.14
N PRO A 157 -0.86 21.48 3.23
CA PRO A 157 -1.73 21.83 2.12
C PRO A 157 -1.42 23.22 1.53
N ALA A 158 -1.74 23.39 0.24
CA ALA A 158 -1.43 24.58 -0.55
C ALA A 158 -1.97 25.90 0.04
N SER A 159 -2.95 25.85 0.95
CA SER A 159 -3.45 27.00 1.71
C SER A 159 -2.41 27.65 2.63
N ALA A 160 -1.30 26.96 2.92
CA ALA A 160 -0.20 27.47 3.74
C ALA A 160 0.98 28.07 2.93
N ARG A 161 0.97 28.00 1.59
CA ARG A 161 2.08 28.49 0.75
C ARG A 161 1.80 29.91 0.25
N GLY A 162 2.54 30.88 0.78
CA GLY A 162 2.55 32.25 0.30
C GLY A 162 2.94 32.36 -1.18
N ASN A 163 2.32 33.32 -1.87
CA ASN A 163 2.46 33.64 -3.30
C ASN A 163 3.91 33.63 -3.83
N GLY A 164 4.20 32.74 -4.78
CA GLY A 164 5.51 32.65 -5.44
C GLY A 164 5.41 32.18 -6.90
N ASN A 165 4.82 32.99 -7.77
CA ASN A 165 4.84 32.77 -9.22
C ASN A 165 6.21 33.14 -9.81
N GLN A 166 6.93 32.19 -10.45
CA GLN A 166 7.72 32.41 -11.69
C GLN A 166 8.61 31.23 -12.20
N ARG A 167 8.56 30.00 -11.64
CA ARG A 167 9.52 28.93 -12.04
C ARG A 167 8.97 27.67 -12.74
N HIS A 168 7.72 27.66 -13.21
CA HIS A 168 7.05 26.39 -13.60
C HIS A 168 7.16 25.92 -15.06
N LEU A 169 7.91 26.62 -15.94
CA LEU A 169 8.01 26.24 -17.36
C LEU A 169 9.07 25.14 -17.65
N SER A 170 9.93 24.77 -16.69
CA SER A 170 11.00 23.76 -16.90
C SER A 170 10.67 22.34 -16.41
N MET A 171 9.64 22.15 -15.58
CA MET A 171 9.43 20.90 -14.81
C MET A 171 8.76 19.77 -15.61
N ARG A 172 7.96 20.08 -16.64
CA ARG A 172 7.28 19.08 -17.48
C ARG A 172 8.22 18.36 -18.44
N GLN A 173 9.24 19.06 -18.95
CA GLN A 173 10.31 18.44 -19.74
C GLN A 173 11.18 17.56 -18.86
N LEU A 174 11.52 18.04 -17.65
CA LEU A 174 12.33 17.28 -16.69
C LEU A 174 11.63 15.99 -16.20
N SER A 175 10.32 16.00 -15.93
CA SER A 175 9.62 14.79 -15.44
C SER A 175 9.30 13.77 -16.54
N LEU A 176 9.08 14.21 -17.78
CA LEU A 176 8.96 13.32 -18.93
C LEU A 176 10.33 12.74 -19.30
N GLU A 177 11.39 13.54 -19.22
CA GLU A 177 12.77 13.07 -19.37
C GLU A 177 13.15 12.10 -18.24
N GLU A 178 12.85 12.37 -16.97
CA GLU A 178 13.11 11.45 -15.84
C GLU A 178 12.34 10.12 -15.96
N ASN A 179 11.05 10.16 -16.32
CA ASN A 179 10.25 8.95 -16.54
C ASN A 179 10.69 8.18 -17.79
N ASN A 180 11.05 8.87 -18.87
CA ASN A 180 11.60 8.23 -20.07
C ASN A 180 13.01 7.69 -19.81
N ASN A 181 13.83 8.38 -19.02
CA ASN A 181 15.17 7.94 -18.62
C ASN A 181 15.08 6.71 -17.73
N ARG A 182 14.18 6.68 -16.74
CA ARG A 182 13.93 5.48 -15.91
C ARG A 182 13.39 4.31 -16.73
N ARG A 183 12.43 4.53 -17.64
CA ARG A 183 11.96 3.48 -18.57
C ARG A 183 13.08 3.00 -19.48
N GLN A 184 13.90 3.91 -20.00
CA GLN A 184 15.03 3.57 -20.85
C GLN A 184 16.09 2.80 -20.06
N LEU A 185 16.35 3.16 -18.80
CA LEU A 185 17.29 2.51 -17.88
C LEU A 185 16.82 1.12 -17.45
N ILE A 186 15.54 0.95 -17.10
CA ILE A 186 14.93 -0.37 -16.86
C ILE A 186 14.96 -1.23 -18.13
N ALA A 187 14.79 -0.63 -19.30
CA ALA A 187 14.87 -1.34 -20.58
C ALA A 187 16.31 -1.67 -21.02
N THR A 188 17.32 -0.88 -20.62
CA THR A 188 18.74 -1.11 -20.98
C THR A 188 19.50 -1.93 -19.94
N ASN A 189 19.19 -1.76 -18.66
CA ASN A 189 19.82 -2.41 -17.53
C ASN A 189 18.82 -3.41 -16.94
N LYS A 190 18.98 -4.68 -17.32
CA LYS A 190 18.07 -5.77 -16.93
C LYS A 190 18.29 -6.28 -15.50
N LYS A 191 19.13 -5.62 -14.72
CA LYS A 191 19.57 -6.06 -13.39
C LYS A 191 19.55 -4.89 -12.41
N LEU A 192 18.67 -4.94 -11.42
CA LEU A 192 18.69 -4.00 -10.29
C LEU A 192 19.50 -4.62 -9.16
N LYS A 193 20.60 -3.98 -8.77
CA LYS A 193 21.37 -4.40 -7.59
C LYS A 193 20.72 -3.88 -6.31
N ASN A 194 20.49 -4.79 -5.38
CA ASN A 194 19.86 -4.50 -4.10
C ASN A 194 20.81 -4.82 -2.95
N LEU A 195 21.01 -3.87 -2.03
CA LEU A 195 21.74 -4.13 -0.79
C LEU A 195 20.75 -4.52 0.31
N VAL A 196 20.82 -5.77 0.79
CA VAL A 196 19.99 -6.26 1.90
C VAL A 196 20.77 -6.18 3.20
N ILE A 197 20.30 -5.36 4.14
CA ILE A 197 20.93 -5.09 5.43
C ILE A 197 20.12 -5.79 6.52
N LEU A 198 20.75 -6.75 7.20
CA LEU A 198 20.15 -7.45 8.33
C LEU A 198 20.50 -6.71 9.64
N MET A 199 19.52 -6.12 10.31
CA MET A 199 19.70 -5.31 11.53
C MET A 199 19.21 -6.04 12.78
N GLN A 200 20.14 -6.34 13.69
CA GLN A 200 19.81 -6.93 14.98
C GLN A 200 19.79 -5.85 16.07
N PHE A 201 18.64 -5.60 16.69
CA PHE A 201 18.56 -4.71 17.84
C PHE A 201 19.37 -5.22 19.05
N SER A 202 19.83 -4.30 19.90
CA SER A 202 20.77 -4.64 20.98
C SER A 202 20.20 -5.62 22.02
N ASP A 203 18.89 -5.57 22.26
CA ASP A 203 18.13 -6.48 23.12
C ASP A 203 17.75 -7.81 22.44
N HIS A 204 18.06 -7.97 21.15
CA HIS A 204 17.75 -9.17 20.37
C HIS A 204 18.95 -10.11 20.18
N ARG A 205 20.09 -9.84 20.85
CA ARG A 205 21.33 -10.65 20.75
C ARG A 205 21.13 -12.15 21.05
N GLY A 206 20.18 -12.47 21.92
CA GLY A 206 19.85 -13.85 22.29
C GLY A 206 18.76 -14.51 21.43
N ARG A 207 18.18 -13.81 20.45
CA ARG A 207 17.12 -14.38 19.60
C ARG A 207 17.72 -15.32 18.55
N SER A 208 17.00 -16.40 18.25
CA SER A 208 17.30 -17.24 17.09
C SER A 208 16.84 -16.50 15.83
N LEU A 209 17.77 -16.19 14.92
CA LEU A 209 17.48 -15.48 13.68
C LEU A 209 17.83 -16.34 12.46
N PRO A 210 17.13 -16.19 11.32
CA PRO A 210 17.50 -16.82 10.08
C PRO A 210 18.92 -16.42 9.65
N SER A 211 19.63 -17.38 9.04
CA SER A 211 20.99 -17.19 8.56
C SER A 211 21.05 -16.37 7.27
N VAL A 212 22.22 -15.80 6.97
CA VAL A 212 22.49 -15.13 5.69
C VAL A 212 22.21 -16.04 4.49
N SER A 213 22.48 -17.34 4.60
CA SER A 213 22.18 -18.30 3.54
C SER A 213 20.68 -18.43 3.27
N GLN A 214 19.84 -18.41 4.31
CA GLN A 214 18.39 -18.49 4.16
C GLN A 214 17.82 -17.22 3.53
N TYR A 215 18.35 -16.05 3.88
CA TYR A 215 17.98 -14.81 3.19
C TYR A 215 18.50 -14.77 1.76
N ASN A 216 19.71 -15.26 1.47
CA ASN A 216 20.18 -15.38 0.09
C ASN A 216 19.23 -16.26 -0.74
N GLU A 217 18.73 -17.36 -0.17
CA GLU A 217 17.71 -18.21 -0.81
C GLU A 217 16.36 -17.46 -0.97
N LEU A 218 15.94 -16.66 0.02
CA LEU A 218 14.72 -15.83 -0.03
C LEU A 218 14.76 -14.76 -1.13
N PHE A 219 15.91 -14.11 -1.33
CA PHE A 219 16.04 -13.01 -2.29
C PHE A 219 16.46 -13.48 -3.69
N ASN A 220 17.44 -14.38 -3.78
CA ASN A 220 18.11 -14.73 -5.04
C ASN A 220 17.86 -16.18 -5.50
N GLY A 221 17.11 -16.98 -4.72
CA GLY A 221 16.80 -18.36 -5.09
C GLY A 221 16.11 -18.47 -6.46
N SER A 222 16.20 -19.64 -7.08
CA SER A 222 15.45 -19.95 -8.29
C SER A 222 14.44 -21.04 -8.00
N GLY A 223 13.17 -20.67 -8.11
CA GLY A 223 12.03 -21.51 -7.80
C GLY A 223 11.84 -21.80 -6.30
N PRO A 224 10.86 -22.66 -5.99
CA PRO A 224 10.52 -22.99 -4.61
C PRO A 224 11.66 -23.62 -3.82
N SER A 225 11.77 -23.20 -2.57
CA SER A 225 12.90 -23.50 -1.69
C SER A 225 12.44 -23.58 -0.23
N ALA A 226 13.33 -23.96 0.71
CA ALA A 226 12.92 -24.09 2.10
C ALA A 226 12.62 -22.71 2.73
N SER A 227 13.44 -21.72 2.38
CA SER A 227 13.29 -20.34 2.86
C SER A 227 12.27 -19.55 2.04
N ALA A 228 12.01 -19.95 0.79
CA ALA A 228 11.12 -19.29 -0.16
C ALA A 228 10.20 -20.33 -0.83
N PRO A 229 9.18 -20.85 -0.13
CA PRO A 229 8.42 -22.03 -0.55
C PRO A 229 7.62 -21.87 -1.85
N THR A 230 7.56 -20.67 -2.40
CA THR A 230 6.82 -20.31 -3.62
C THR A 230 7.72 -19.70 -4.69
N GLY A 231 9.01 -19.54 -4.41
CA GLY A 231 9.95 -18.76 -5.20
C GLY A 231 10.52 -17.59 -4.40
N SER A 232 11.62 -17.04 -4.89
CA SER A 232 12.32 -15.91 -4.29
C SER A 232 11.72 -14.55 -4.67
N VAL A 233 12.21 -13.48 -4.06
CA VAL A 233 11.92 -12.11 -4.50
C VAL A 233 12.30 -11.93 -5.97
N ASN A 234 13.47 -12.42 -6.39
CA ASN A 234 13.88 -12.37 -7.80
C ASN A 234 12.89 -13.13 -8.71
N ASP A 235 12.36 -14.29 -8.31
CA ASP A 235 11.37 -15.02 -9.11
C ASP A 235 10.08 -14.21 -9.33
N VAL A 236 9.62 -13.45 -8.33
CA VAL A 236 8.42 -12.57 -8.46
C VAL A 236 8.63 -11.54 -9.57
N TYR A 237 9.83 -10.93 -9.61
CA TYR A 237 10.21 -9.93 -10.61
C TYR A 237 10.48 -10.53 -11.99
N LEU A 238 11.14 -11.69 -12.05
CA LEU A 238 11.35 -12.41 -13.31
C LEU A 238 10.00 -12.80 -13.95
N GLN A 239 9.04 -13.27 -13.17
CA GLN A 239 7.70 -13.58 -13.67
C GLN A 239 6.95 -12.32 -14.10
N SER A 240 6.88 -11.30 -13.24
CA SER A 240 6.11 -10.07 -13.55
C SER A 240 6.69 -9.30 -14.75
N SER A 241 8.02 -9.32 -14.91
CA SER A 241 8.72 -8.62 -15.99
C SER A 241 8.92 -9.46 -17.26
N HIS A 242 8.53 -10.73 -17.24
CA HIS A 242 8.83 -11.69 -18.30
C HIS A 242 10.34 -11.77 -18.62
N GLY A 243 11.17 -11.75 -17.57
CA GLY A 243 12.63 -11.81 -17.66
C GLY A 243 13.30 -10.50 -18.10
N ASN A 244 12.57 -9.37 -18.12
CA ASN A 244 13.15 -8.07 -18.41
C ASN A 244 13.88 -7.44 -17.21
N LEU A 245 13.57 -7.88 -15.99
CA LEU A 245 14.26 -7.44 -14.78
C LEU A 245 14.63 -8.63 -13.89
N GLU A 246 15.91 -8.69 -13.54
CA GLU A 246 16.49 -9.52 -12.50
C GLU A 246 16.82 -8.64 -11.28
N ILE A 247 16.48 -9.09 -10.08
CA ILE A 247 16.89 -8.46 -8.83
C ILE A 247 18.10 -9.21 -8.31
N GLU A 248 19.25 -8.52 -8.27
CA GLU A 248 20.52 -9.09 -7.79
C GLU A 248 20.79 -8.57 -6.38
N SER A 249 20.41 -9.35 -5.37
CA SER A 249 20.53 -8.94 -3.97
C SER A 249 21.83 -9.40 -3.33
N THR A 250 22.55 -8.49 -2.67
CA THR A 250 23.67 -8.83 -1.78
C THR A 250 23.20 -8.77 -0.33
N VAL A 251 23.16 -9.92 0.34
CA VAL A 251 22.77 -10.01 1.75
C VAL A 251 23.97 -9.83 2.67
N TYR A 252 24.00 -8.70 3.36
CA TYR A 252 25.03 -8.40 4.35
C TYR A 252 24.72 -9.12 5.69
N PRO A 253 25.73 -9.64 6.42
CA PRO A 253 25.52 -10.30 7.71
C PRO A 253 24.79 -9.43 8.74
N TRP A 254 24.19 -10.08 9.73
CA TRP A 254 23.52 -9.39 10.84
C TRP A 254 24.46 -8.40 11.54
N ILE A 255 24.07 -7.12 11.53
CA ILE A 255 24.73 -6.04 12.25
C ILE A 255 23.99 -5.84 13.56
N THR A 256 24.68 -6.01 14.69
CA THR A 256 24.08 -5.68 15.99
C THR A 256 24.15 -4.18 16.25
N LEU A 257 22.98 -3.54 16.29
CA LEU A 257 22.80 -2.13 16.59
C LEU A 257 23.06 -1.82 18.08
N SER A 258 23.28 -0.55 18.37
CA SER A 258 23.66 -0.06 19.70
C SER A 258 22.48 0.11 20.66
N LYS A 259 21.25 0.28 20.14
CA LYS A 259 20.03 0.51 20.93
C LYS A 259 18.99 -0.61 20.78
N PRO A 260 18.07 -0.76 21.75
CA PRO A 260 16.99 -1.75 21.67
C PRO A 260 15.91 -1.34 20.65
N GLU A 261 15.06 -2.30 20.26
CA GLU A 261 13.99 -2.07 19.26
C GLU A 261 13.10 -0.87 19.59
N ASN A 262 12.61 -0.79 20.83
CA ASN A 262 11.69 0.27 21.24
C ASN A 262 12.27 1.69 21.16
N TYR A 263 13.60 1.83 21.27
CA TYR A 263 14.25 3.12 21.07
C TYR A 263 14.12 3.58 19.61
N TYR A 264 14.30 2.66 18.67
CA TYR A 264 14.21 2.97 17.24
C TYR A 264 12.76 3.04 16.74
N ALA A 265 11.84 2.29 17.37
CA ALA A 265 10.41 2.37 17.10
C ALA A 265 9.78 3.67 17.63
N ASP A 266 10.32 4.21 18.74
CA ASP A 266 9.95 5.52 19.30
C ASP A 266 8.46 5.67 19.65
N GLY A 267 7.80 4.55 19.97
CA GLY A 267 6.35 4.49 20.21
C GLY A 267 5.49 4.86 18.99
N GLN A 268 6.11 5.02 17.82
CA GLN A 268 5.54 5.50 16.56
C GLN A 268 5.98 4.61 15.41
N ASN A 269 6.17 3.32 15.70
CA ASN A 269 6.44 2.30 14.72
C ASN A 269 7.69 2.49 13.83
N GLY A 270 8.63 3.34 14.26
CA GLY A 270 9.81 3.67 13.48
C GLY A 270 9.60 4.75 12.41
N PHE A 271 8.46 5.45 12.42
CA PHE A 271 8.18 6.58 11.52
C PHE A 271 8.85 7.89 11.94
N THR A 272 9.86 7.82 12.80
CA THR A 272 10.58 8.99 13.31
C THR A 272 12.04 8.93 12.90
N GLY A 273 12.74 10.07 13.04
CA GLY A 273 14.17 10.14 12.77
C GLY A 273 15.02 9.19 13.62
N LYS A 274 14.46 8.55 14.66
CA LYS A 274 15.13 7.50 15.44
C LYS A 274 15.48 6.30 14.59
N PHE A 275 14.60 5.87 13.70
CA PHE A 275 14.90 4.74 12.82
C PHE A 275 16.03 5.08 11.84
N PHE A 276 16.15 6.34 11.41
CA PHE A 276 17.29 6.77 10.59
C PHE A 276 18.64 6.61 11.33
N GLU A 277 18.68 6.75 12.66
CA GLU A 277 19.88 6.47 13.45
C GLU A 277 20.31 5.00 13.32
N ALA A 278 19.37 4.04 13.31
CA ALA A 278 19.67 2.62 13.09
C ALA A 278 20.25 2.36 11.69
N ILE A 279 19.66 3.00 10.67
CA ILE A 279 20.11 2.88 9.29
C ILE A 279 21.53 3.43 9.14
N HIS A 280 21.83 4.59 9.73
CA HIS A 280 23.17 5.19 9.71
C HIS A 280 24.20 4.27 10.37
N GLU A 281 23.87 3.73 11.55
CA GLU A 281 24.77 2.83 12.27
C GLU A 281 25.12 1.60 11.43
N ALA A 282 24.15 0.99 10.76
CA ALA A 282 24.37 -0.16 9.90
C ALA A 282 25.18 0.20 8.64
N LEU A 283 24.85 1.31 7.98
CA LEU A 283 25.57 1.76 6.79
C LEU A 283 27.01 2.15 7.10
N ASP A 284 27.26 2.75 8.27
CA ASP A 284 28.62 3.06 8.73
C ASP A 284 29.45 1.79 8.93
N VAL A 285 28.85 0.70 9.42
CA VAL A 285 29.53 -0.61 9.52
C VAL A 285 29.89 -1.13 8.14
N ILE A 286 28.94 -1.10 7.20
CA ILE A 286 29.14 -1.58 5.82
C ILE A 286 30.20 -0.75 5.09
N ASP A 287 30.17 0.58 5.21
CA ASP A 287 31.13 1.49 4.57
C ASP A 287 32.56 1.34 5.12
N ASN A 288 32.72 0.73 6.30
CA ASN A 288 34.03 0.37 6.86
C ASN A 288 34.49 -1.05 6.52
N ASP A 289 33.63 -1.86 5.89
CA ASP A 289 33.95 -3.24 5.55
C ASP A 289 34.59 -3.32 4.17
N ALA A 290 35.89 -3.65 4.14
CA ALA A 290 36.65 -3.76 2.90
C ALA A 290 36.19 -4.91 1.96
N SER A 291 35.33 -5.82 2.44
CA SER A 291 34.79 -6.92 1.63
C SER A 291 33.62 -6.53 0.74
N ILE A 292 33.05 -5.33 0.92
CA ILE A 292 31.93 -4.83 0.15
C ILE A 292 32.22 -3.39 -0.31
N ASN A 293 32.02 -3.11 -1.59
CA ASN A 293 32.08 -1.74 -2.10
C ASN A 293 30.65 -1.21 -2.22
N ILE A 294 30.23 -0.39 -1.26
CA ILE A 294 28.86 0.16 -1.24
C ILE A 294 28.52 0.99 -2.49
N ALA A 295 29.53 1.50 -3.20
CA ALA A 295 29.32 2.19 -4.47
C ALA A 295 28.87 1.27 -5.61
N ASP A 296 29.02 -0.05 -5.49
CA ASP A 296 28.58 -1.00 -6.52
C ASP A 296 27.06 -1.06 -6.65
N PHE A 297 26.31 -0.51 -5.67
CA PHE A 297 24.84 -0.46 -5.63
C PHE A 297 24.27 0.86 -6.17
N ASN A 298 25.12 1.75 -6.68
CA ASN A 298 24.73 2.85 -7.53
C ASN A 298 25.09 2.47 -8.97
N THR A 299 24.17 1.77 -9.62
CA THR A 299 24.39 1.05 -10.87
C THR A 299 24.10 1.84 -12.13
N ASP A 300 23.71 3.12 -12.03
CA ASP A 300 23.23 4.03 -13.10
C ASP A 300 21.71 4.15 -13.27
N TYR A 301 20.90 3.42 -12.50
CA TYR A 301 19.43 3.54 -12.54
C TYR A 301 18.92 4.95 -12.23
N ASN A 302 19.72 5.75 -11.53
CA ASN A 302 19.44 7.15 -11.28
C ASN A 302 20.38 8.11 -12.05
N ASN A 303 20.79 7.73 -13.27
CA ASN A 303 21.46 8.59 -14.24
C ASN A 303 22.81 9.15 -13.76
N GLY A 304 23.57 8.33 -13.02
CA GLY A 304 24.85 8.72 -12.43
C GLY A 304 24.73 9.74 -11.30
N ASP A 305 23.56 9.82 -10.65
CA ASP A 305 23.48 10.47 -9.36
C ASP A 305 24.35 9.72 -8.33
N ARG A 306 24.45 10.25 -7.11
CA ARG A 306 25.25 9.60 -6.04
C ARG A 306 24.39 8.74 -5.13
N TYR A 307 23.20 8.31 -5.55
CA TYR A 307 22.30 7.57 -4.68
C TYR A 307 22.37 6.07 -4.95
N ILE A 308 22.28 5.27 -3.89
CA ILE A 308 22.12 3.82 -4.02
C ILE A 308 20.73 3.53 -4.59
N ASP A 309 20.67 2.60 -5.55
CA ASP A 309 19.47 2.35 -6.33
C ASP A 309 18.39 1.59 -5.56
N ALA A 310 18.79 0.60 -4.74
CA ALA A 310 17.88 -0.18 -3.91
C ALA A 310 18.54 -0.64 -2.59
N ILE A 311 17.82 -0.43 -1.48
CA ILE A 311 18.22 -0.88 -0.14
C ILE A 311 17.03 -1.52 0.57
N THR A 312 17.17 -2.79 0.89
CA THR A 312 16.26 -3.54 1.76
C THR A 312 16.83 -3.62 3.17
N ILE A 313 16.00 -3.31 4.17
CA ILE A 313 16.35 -3.50 5.57
C ILE A 313 15.46 -4.60 6.15
N LEU A 314 16.08 -5.61 6.75
CA LEU A 314 15.37 -6.61 7.55
C LEU A 314 15.78 -6.48 9.01
N HIS A 315 14.82 -6.20 9.89
CA HIS A 315 15.09 -6.10 11.34
C HIS A 315 14.84 -7.42 12.07
N SER A 316 15.52 -7.64 13.21
CA SER A 316 15.40 -8.85 14.03
C SER A 316 14.13 -8.91 14.90
N GLY A 317 13.23 -7.94 14.72
CA GLY A 317 11.93 -7.86 15.38
C GLY A 317 10.83 -8.52 14.55
N TYR A 318 9.63 -8.52 15.12
CA TYR A 318 8.41 -8.87 14.40
C TYR A 318 7.78 -7.59 13.85
N GLY A 319 7.04 -7.68 12.74
CA GLY A 319 6.42 -6.51 12.14
C GLY A 319 5.31 -5.95 13.02
N ALA A 320 5.20 -4.62 13.08
CA ALA A 320 4.13 -3.95 13.82
C ALA A 320 2.76 -4.06 13.14
N GLU A 321 2.72 -4.43 11.85
CA GLU A 321 1.49 -4.71 11.09
C GLU A 321 0.71 -5.91 11.64
N PHE A 322 1.32 -6.69 12.54
CA PHE A 322 0.65 -7.59 13.45
C PHE A 322 0.42 -6.86 14.78
N SER A 323 -0.80 -6.41 15.10
CA SER A 323 -1.07 -5.64 16.32
C SER A 323 -0.75 -6.36 17.62
N SER A 324 -0.93 -7.68 17.66
CA SER A 324 -0.79 -8.46 18.89
C SER A 324 0.57 -8.28 19.54
N THR A 325 0.60 -8.22 20.87
CA THR A 325 1.86 -8.19 21.63
C THR A 325 2.70 -9.41 21.28
N ASP A 326 3.99 -9.20 21.01
CA ASP A 326 4.88 -10.30 20.64
C ASP A 326 5.21 -11.21 21.84
N CYS A 327 5.80 -12.38 21.58
CA CYS A 327 6.14 -13.32 22.66
C CYS A 327 7.30 -12.89 23.57
N TYR A 328 7.82 -11.68 23.38
CA TYR A 328 8.76 -11.00 24.28
C TYR A 328 8.11 -9.82 25.03
N GLY A 329 6.79 -9.63 24.92
CA GLY A 329 6.04 -8.60 25.61
C GLY A 329 6.08 -7.23 24.93
N ARG A 330 6.48 -7.14 23.66
CA ARG A 330 6.57 -5.89 22.90
C ARG A 330 5.23 -5.58 22.22
N ARG A 331 4.70 -4.37 22.46
CA ARG A 331 3.46 -3.87 21.81
C ARG A 331 3.71 -3.55 20.34
N SER A 332 2.65 -3.36 19.55
CA SER A 332 2.79 -2.93 18.15
C SER A 332 3.53 -1.60 18.01
N THR A 333 3.16 -0.57 18.78
CA THR A 333 3.78 0.77 18.73
C THR A 333 5.29 0.79 19.01
N ASP A 334 5.80 -0.21 19.73
CA ASP A 334 7.22 -0.37 20.07
C ASP A 334 7.96 -1.31 19.09
N ARG A 335 7.33 -1.74 18.00
CA ARG A 335 7.92 -2.52 16.90
C ARG A 335 7.96 -1.68 15.63
N ILE A 336 8.83 -2.03 14.69
CA ILE A 336 8.90 -1.35 13.39
C ILE A 336 7.76 -1.83 12.49
N TRP A 337 7.01 -0.90 11.90
CA TRP A 337 6.01 -1.20 10.86
C TRP A 337 6.69 -1.23 9.50
N SER A 338 6.36 -2.21 8.66
CA SER A 338 6.94 -2.32 7.32
C SER A 338 6.58 -1.13 6.42
N HIS A 339 7.58 -0.45 5.85
CA HIS A 339 7.34 0.74 5.01
C HIS A 339 8.49 1.01 4.05
N LYS A 340 8.21 1.79 3.01
CA LYS A 340 9.21 2.52 2.21
C LYS A 340 9.16 4.00 2.55
N TRP A 341 10.33 4.58 2.82
CA TRP A 341 10.45 5.99 3.19
C TRP A 341 11.69 6.63 2.56
N ALA A 342 11.73 7.95 2.59
CA ALA A 342 12.88 8.75 2.18
C ALA A 342 13.51 9.54 3.34
N MET A 343 14.81 9.36 3.56
CA MET A 343 15.57 10.15 4.53
C MET A 343 15.58 11.63 4.14
N TYR A 344 15.08 12.52 4.99
CA TYR A 344 14.95 13.94 4.64
C TYR A 344 16.28 14.61 4.27
N PHE A 345 16.24 15.51 3.28
CA PHE A 345 17.41 16.29 2.86
C PHE A 345 18.00 17.10 4.03
N GLY A 346 19.30 16.95 4.26
CA GLY A 346 20.06 17.68 5.28
C GLY A 346 19.91 17.16 6.72
N LYS A 347 18.81 16.49 7.07
CA LYS A 347 18.62 15.82 8.37
C LYS A 347 18.28 14.35 8.17
N GLY A 348 19.24 13.47 8.44
CA GLY A 348 19.03 12.03 8.34
C GLY A 348 19.45 11.40 7.02
N GLN A 349 19.86 12.18 6.02
CA GLN A 349 20.51 11.63 4.82
C GLN A 349 21.89 11.06 5.17
N TRP A 350 22.15 9.80 4.81
CA TRP A 350 23.47 9.18 4.96
C TRP A 350 24.35 9.42 3.72
N GLU A 351 25.65 9.60 3.92
CA GLU A 351 26.67 9.71 2.87
C GLU A 351 27.91 8.92 3.29
N SER A 352 28.42 8.11 2.37
CA SER A 352 29.66 7.33 2.53
C SER A 352 30.85 8.23 2.88
N LYS A 353 31.83 7.68 3.61
CA LYS A 353 33.02 8.42 4.08
C LYS A 353 33.83 9.01 2.94
N ASP A 354 33.92 8.32 1.81
CA ASP A 354 34.60 8.78 0.60
C ASP A 354 33.75 9.73 -0.26
N ARG A 355 32.49 9.96 0.13
CA ARG A 355 31.51 10.83 -0.52
C ARG A 355 31.11 10.39 -1.93
N ARG A 356 31.32 9.12 -2.29
CA ARG A 356 30.91 8.61 -3.62
C ARG A 356 29.43 8.30 -3.69
N VAL A 357 28.84 7.77 -2.61
CA VAL A 357 27.42 7.41 -2.57
C VAL A 357 26.68 7.92 -1.33
N LYS A 358 25.35 7.99 -1.45
CA LYS A 358 24.37 8.45 -0.48
C LYS A 358 23.19 7.51 -0.44
N VAL A 359 22.49 7.52 0.68
CA VAL A 359 21.20 6.83 0.84
C VAL A 359 20.11 7.86 1.04
N TYR A 360 19.00 7.65 0.34
CA TYR A 360 17.80 8.47 0.44
C TYR A 360 16.59 7.58 0.66
N ASN A 361 16.26 6.75 -0.32
CA ASN A 361 15.18 5.79 -0.21
C ASN A 361 15.66 4.50 0.46
N TYR A 362 14.81 3.94 1.30
CA TYR A 362 14.96 2.59 1.84
C TYR A 362 13.57 1.97 1.96
N HIS A 363 13.53 0.65 2.06
CA HIS A 363 12.37 -0.02 2.62
C HIS A 363 12.78 -0.94 3.75
N VAL A 364 11.86 -1.14 4.70
CA VAL A 364 12.06 -1.98 5.87
C VAL A 364 10.95 -3.01 5.99
N SER A 365 11.32 -4.23 6.40
CA SER A 365 10.39 -5.31 6.72
C SER A 365 10.94 -6.16 7.86
N PRO A 366 10.12 -6.92 8.58
CA PRO A 366 10.63 -7.83 9.60
C PRO A 366 11.38 -9.01 8.97
N GLY A 367 12.51 -9.38 9.57
CA GLY A 367 13.22 -10.61 9.21
C GLY A 367 12.51 -11.87 9.69
N LEU A 368 11.56 -11.73 10.62
CA LEU A 368 10.78 -12.82 11.21
C LEU A 368 9.30 -12.72 10.82
N TYR A 369 8.65 -13.87 10.64
CA TYR A 369 7.22 -13.92 10.36
C TYR A 369 6.36 -14.12 11.61
N GLY A 370 5.26 -13.37 11.71
CA GLY A 370 4.27 -13.46 12.80
C GLY A 370 4.70 -12.64 14.02
N THR A 371 4.30 -13.08 15.21
CA THR A 371 4.63 -12.42 16.49
C THR A 371 5.39 -13.32 17.46
N CYS A 372 5.80 -14.50 17.00
CA CYS A 372 6.65 -15.41 17.76
C CYS A 372 7.45 -16.36 16.85
N ASN A 373 8.43 -17.05 17.45
CA ASN A 373 9.34 -18.01 16.82
C ASN A 373 10.36 -17.38 15.85
N SER A 374 11.17 -18.22 15.22
CA SER A 374 12.27 -17.81 14.34
C SER A 374 12.00 -18.08 12.86
N ASN A 375 10.73 -18.20 12.47
CA ASN A 375 10.35 -18.39 11.07
C ASN A 375 10.79 -17.18 10.25
N ILE A 376 11.45 -17.39 9.12
CA ILE A 376 11.87 -16.33 8.21
C ILE A 376 10.67 -15.52 7.71
N GLY A 377 10.88 -14.21 7.51
CA GLY A 377 9.94 -13.31 6.84
C GLY A 377 9.52 -13.83 5.45
N ARG A 378 8.39 -13.32 4.95
CA ARG A 378 7.78 -13.78 3.68
C ARG A 378 8.00 -12.76 2.57
N ILE A 379 7.92 -13.24 1.33
CA ILE A 379 8.30 -12.47 0.15
C ILE A 379 7.33 -11.34 -0.21
N GLY A 380 6.04 -11.42 0.17
CA GLY A 380 5.01 -10.50 -0.33
C GLY A 380 5.31 -9.02 -0.07
N VAL A 381 5.48 -8.64 1.19
CA VAL A 381 5.81 -7.25 1.57
C VAL A 381 7.12 -6.82 0.92
N ILE A 382 8.16 -7.65 1.01
CA ILE A 382 9.48 -7.36 0.43
C ILE A 382 9.36 -7.07 -1.07
N ALA A 383 8.57 -7.88 -1.79
CA ALA A 383 8.38 -7.73 -3.23
C ALA A 383 7.55 -6.47 -3.58
N HIS A 384 6.54 -6.13 -2.78
CA HIS A 384 5.76 -4.90 -2.95
C HIS A 384 6.63 -3.66 -2.78
N GLU A 385 7.37 -3.59 -1.68
CA GLU A 385 8.24 -2.45 -1.38
C GLU A 385 9.35 -2.26 -2.40
N MET A 386 9.89 -3.37 -2.93
CA MET A 386 10.85 -3.35 -4.03
C MET A 386 10.28 -2.66 -5.28
N GLY A 387 8.96 -2.68 -5.48
CA GLY A 387 8.28 -2.09 -6.63
C GLY A 387 8.36 -0.58 -6.64
N HIS A 388 8.46 0.05 -5.47
CA HIS A 388 8.60 1.50 -5.34
C HIS A 388 9.96 2.00 -5.81
N PHE A 389 11.04 1.20 -5.71
CA PHE A 389 12.34 1.56 -6.29
C PHE A 389 12.28 1.68 -7.81
N LEU A 390 11.33 0.98 -8.45
CA LEU A 390 11.07 1.07 -9.88
C LEU A 390 10.19 2.28 -10.26
N GLY A 391 9.70 3.05 -9.27
CA GLY A 391 8.84 4.20 -9.47
C GLY A 391 7.35 3.87 -9.61
N LEU A 392 6.93 2.68 -9.15
CA LEU A 392 5.52 2.36 -9.04
C LEU A 392 4.92 2.99 -7.77
N PRO A 393 3.75 3.63 -7.86
CA PRO A 393 3.00 4.06 -6.68
C PRO A 393 2.24 2.87 -6.07
N ASP A 394 1.74 3.07 -4.87
CA ASP A 394 0.65 2.25 -4.35
C ASP A 394 -0.60 2.39 -5.23
N LEU A 395 -1.29 1.27 -5.40
CA LEU A 395 -2.55 1.14 -6.12
C LEU A 395 -3.69 0.69 -5.20
N TYR A 396 -3.55 0.93 -3.90
CA TYR A 396 -4.66 0.95 -2.92
C TYR A 396 -4.92 2.40 -2.47
N ASP A 397 -6.06 2.65 -1.84
CA ASP A 397 -6.33 3.95 -1.24
C ASP A 397 -5.68 4.01 0.14
N GLY A 398 -4.68 4.88 0.28
CA GLY A 398 -3.91 5.04 1.50
C GLY A 398 -4.67 5.75 2.63
N THR A 399 -5.97 6.03 2.49
CA THR A 399 -6.79 6.58 3.56
C THR A 399 -7.46 5.47 4.38
N PRO A 400 -7.66 5.62 5.71
CA PRO A 400 -8.25 4.57 6.54
C PRO A 400 -9.67 4.16 6.15
N SER A 401 -10.42 5.07 5.52
CA SER A 401 -11.77 4.83 5.00
C SER A 401 -11.81 4.56 3.49
N GLY A 402 -10.65 4.58 2.83
CA GLY A 402 -10.51 4.41 1.39
C GLY A 402 -10.79 2.98 0.93
N GLY A 403 -11.05 2.82 -0.37
CA GLY A 403 -11.20 1.50 -0.98
C GLY A 403 -9.88 0.73 -1.05
N LEU A 404 -9.93 -0.51 -1.53
CA LEU A 404 -8.75 -1.37 -1.66
C LEU A 404 -8.04 -1.20 -3.00
N GLY A 405 -8.40 -0.15 -3.78
CA GLY A 405 -7.86 0.10 -5.12
C GLY A 405 -8.02 -1.09 -6.05
N ILE A 406 -6.92 -1.72 -6.49
CA ILE A 406 -6.99 -2.94 -7.33
C ILE A 406 -6.95 -4.26 -6.54
N GLY A 407 -6.88 -4.22 -5.21
CA GLY A 407 -6.87 -5.38 -4.32
C GLY A 407 -5.81 -6.44 -4.64
N SER A 408 -6.17 -7.70 -4.40
CA SER A 408 -5.35 -8.90 -4.66
C SER A 408 -5.12 -9.16 -6.16
N TRP A 409 -5.62 -8.30 -7.05
CA TRP A 409 -5.34 -8.38 -8.48
C TRP A 409 -4.03 -7.71 -8.87
N GLY A 410 -3.30 -7.04 -7.98
CA GLY A 410 -1.98 -6.53 -8.31
C GLY A 410 -1.06 -6.32 -7.12
N LEU A 411 0.23 -6.61 -7.33
CA LEU A 411 1.27 -6.53 -6.29
C LEU A 411 1.27 -5.18 -5.56
N MET A 412 1.14 -4.10 -6.31
CA MET A 412 1.19 -2.72 -5.78
C MET A 412 -0.07 -2.32 -5.01
N SER A 413 -1.03 -3.22 -4.82
CA SER A 413 -2.23 -2.96 -4.02
C SER A 413 -2.34 -3.87 -2.82
N ASN A 414 -2.19 -5.19 -3.01
CA ASN A 414 -2.24 -6.13 -1.91
C ASN A 414 -1.15 -7.21 -2.02
N SER A 415 -0.08 -7.03 -1.26
CA SER A 415 1.06 -7.95 -1.22
C SER A 415 0.79 -9.26 -0.47
N TRP A 416 -0.31 -9.34 0.28
CA TRP A 416 -0.73 -10.57 0.93
C TRP A 416 -1.19 -11.61 -0.09
N GLY A 417 -1.86 -11.18 -1.16
CA GLY A 417 -2.52 -12.04 -2.15
C GLY A 417 -3.84 -12.63 -1.66
N PHE A 418 -4.49 -13.43 -2.51
CA PHE A 418 -5.84 -13.97 -2.26
C PHE A 418 -5.94 -14.93 -1.07
N ASP A 419 -4.88 -15.71 -0.82
CA ASP A 419 -4.81 -16.58 0.38
C ASP A 419 -4.21 -15.85 1.58
N GLY A 420 -3.78 -14.61 1.34
CA GLY A 420 -3.04 -13.70 2.20
C GLY A 420 -1.97 -14.33 3.08
N SER A 421 -1.34 -15.37 2.59
CA SER A 421 -0.16 -15.93 3.21
C SER A 421 1.06 -15.02 3.02
N GLN A 422 1.03 -14.01 2.15
CA GLN A 422 2.23 -13.34 1.60
C GLN A 422 3.23 -14.26 0.89
N LYS A 423 2.92 -15.57 0.76
CA LYS A 423 3.75 -16.51 0.00
C LYS A 423 3.39 -16.45 -1.48
N TYR A 424 2.15 -16.13 -1.81
CA TYR A 424 1.67 -15.98 -3.17
C TYR A 424 1.24 -14.53 -3.43
N PRO A 425 2.18 -13.57 -3.38
CA PRO A 425 1.85 -12.20 -3.75
C PRO A 425 1.41 -12.17 -5.22
N PRO A 426 0.37 -11.42 -5.60
CA PRO A 426 -0.09 -11.39 -6.97
C PRO A 426 0.98 -10.82 -7.88
N ILE A 427 0.97 -11.22 -9.16
CA ILE A 427 1.85 -10.57 -10.15
C ILE A 427 1.45 -9.09 -10.33
N MET A 428 2.36 -8.28 -10.89
CA MET A 428 2.04 -6.89 -11.20
C MET A 428 0.85 -6.77 -12.18
N SER A 429 0.02 -5.73 -12.04
CA SER A 429 -1.09 -5.47 -12.96
C SER A 429 -0.57 -5.11 -14.36
N ALA A 430 -1.43 -5.27 -15.38
CA ALA A 430 -1.12 -4.82 -16.73
C ALA A 430 -0.60 -3.38 -16.78
N TRP A 431 -1.21 -2.46 -16.01
CA TRP A 431 -0.78 -1.07 -15.95
C TRP A 431 0.65 -0.92 -15.43
N SER A 432 1.00 -1.60 -14.33
CA SER A 432 2.35 -1.54 -13.77
C SER A 432 3.39 -2.09 -14.75
N LYS A 433 3.09 -3.23 -15.40
CA LYS A 433 3.98 -3.83 -16.40
C LYS A 433 4.19 -2.92 -17.62
N VAL A 434 3.13 -2.27 -18.11
CA VAL A 434 3.21 -1.29 -19.21
C VAL A 434 3.97 -0.02 -18.78
N LYS A 435 3.70 0.51 -17.58
CA LYS A 435 4.36 1.71 -17.04
C LYS A 435 5.87 1.53 -16.93
N LEU A 436 6.31 0.35 -16.51
CA LEU A 436 7.73 -0.02 -16.40
C LEU A 436 8.37 -0.43 -17.74
N GLY A 437 7.59 -0.52 -18.82
CA GLY A 437 8.08 -0.93 -20.14
C GLY A 437 8.37 -2.43 -20.27
N TRP A 438 7.85 -3.27 -19.36
CA TRP A 438 7.99 -4.73 -19.44
C TRP A 438 7.05 -5.36 -20.46
N MET A 439 5.97 -4.65 -20.81
CA MET A 439 5.02 -5.06 -21.85
C MET A 439 4.71 -3.86 -22.75
N GLU A 440 4.72 -4.10 -24.05
CA GLU A 440 4.25 -3.13 -25.05
C GLU A 440 2.80 -3.45 -25.41
N PRO A 441 1.84 -2.54 -25.14
CA PRO A 441 0.44 -2.82 -25.38
C PRO A 441 0.07 -2.84 -26.87
N LYS A 442 -0.67 -3.88 -27.27
CA LYS A 442 -1.24 -3.99 -28.62
C LYS A 442 -2.50 -3.14 -28.72
N VAL A 443 -2.43 -2.01 -29.43
CA VAL A 443 -3.58 -1.11 -29.58
C VAL A 443 -4.63 -1.70 -30.53
N ILE A 444 -5.85 -1.85 -30.04
CA ILE A 444 -7.00 -2.31 -30.82
C ILE A 444 -7.69 -1.13 -31.47
N THR A 445 -7.64 -1.09 -32.81
CA THR A 445 -8.23 0.00 -33.63
C THR A 445 -9.38 -0.45 -34.53
N LYS A 446 -9.67 -1.76 -34.57
CA LYS A 446 -10.69 -2.34 -35.43
C LYS A 446 -11.49 -3.38 -34.66
N SER A 447 -12.76 -3.55 -35.00
CA SER A 447 -13.56 -4.66 -34.49
C SER A 447 -13.04 -5.98 -35.03
N GLY A 448 -13.00 -7.01 -34.20
CA GLY A 448 -12.50 -8.33 -34.56
C GLY A 448 -12.55 -9.31 -33.41
N GLN A 449 -12.07 -10.53 -33.69
CA GLN A 449 -11.81 -11.54 -32.66
C GLN A 449 -10.34 -11.47 -32.27
N TYR A 450 -10.08 -11.51 -30.97
CA TYR A 450 -8.74 -11.42 -30.40
C TYR A 450 -8.52 -12.58 -29.44
N THR A 451 -7.29 -13.06 -29.39
CA THR A 451 -6.83 -14.06 -28.42
C THR A 451 -5.75 -13.43 -27.57
N ILE A 452 -5.79 -13.68 -26.27
CA ILE A 452 -4.81 -13.18 -25.31
C ILE A 452 -4.31 -14.31 -24.43
N GLN A 453 -2.99 -14.40 -24.30
CA GLN A 453 -2.33 -15.42 -23.49
C GLN A 453 -2.35 -15.06 -22.00
N ALA A 454 -2.18 -16.05 -21.13
CA ALA A 454 -2.18 -15.83 -19.69
C ALA A 454 -1.01 -14.91 -19.25
N SER A 455 -1.33 -13.91 -18.43
CA SER A 455 -0.41 -12.83 -18.04
C SER A 455 0.76 -13.28 -17.17
N TYR A 456 0.66 -14.42 -16.47
CA TYR A 456 1.79 -14.98 -15.74
C TYR A 456 2.84 -15.66 -16.65
N GLU A 457 2.47 -15.96 -17.90
CA GLU A 457 3.27 -16.75 -18.85
C GLU A 457 3.81 -15.87 -19.99
N GLN A 458 2.97 -15.02 -20.59
CA GLN A 458 3.30 -14.28 -21.81
C GLN A 458 3.12 -12.76 -21.63
N PRO A 459 3.99 -11.93 -22.22
CA PRO A 459 3.88 -10.47 -22.18
C PRO A 459 2.80 -9.96 -23.16
N ASP A 460 1.55 -10.41 -23.00
CA ASP A 460 0.42 -10.07 -23.87
C ASP A 460 -0.60 -9.15 -23.18
N VAL A 461 -0.81 -7.95 -23.71
CA VAL A 461 -1.79 -6.97 -23.21
C VAL A 461 -2.39 -6.19 -24.37
N TYR A 462 -3.71 -6.01 -24.37
CA TYR A 462 -4.40 -5.16 -25.33
C TYR A 462 -4.73 -3.80 -24.73
N LYS A 463 -4.71 -2.75 -25.56
CA LYS A 463 -5.15 -1.40 -25.20
C LYS A 463 -6.28 -0.93 -26.11
N ILE A 464 -7.33 -0.35 -25.53
CA ILE A 464 -8.40 0.33 -26.26
C ILE A 464 -8.44 1.78 -25.83
N GLU A 465 -8.03 2.68 -26.71
CA GLU A 465 -8.09 4.14 -26.51
C GLU A 465 -9.12 4.83 -27.43
N ALA A 466 -9.60 4.11 -28.45
CA ALA A 466 -10.60 4.65 -29.37
C ALA A 466 -11.91 4.99 -28.62
N GLY A 467 -12.38 6.22 -28.77
CA GLY A 467 -13.61 6.70 -28.13
C GLY A 467 -13.41 7.31 -26.73
N TYR A 468 -12.21 7.20 -26.16
CA TYR A 468 -11.83 7.83 -24.89
C TYR A 468 -11.10 9.17 -25.13
N PRO A 469 -11.17 10.11 -24.18
CA PRO A 469 -10.33 11.31 -24.17
C PRO A 469 -8.86 10.95 -23.94
N ASN A 470 -7.97 11.93 -24.15
CA ASN A 470 -6.53 11.71 -23.96
C ASN A 470 -6.23 11.35 -22.49
N GLY A 471 -5.40 10.33 -22.29
CA GLY A 471 -5.04 9.82 -20.96
C GLY A 471 -6.06 8.86 -20.34
N GLU A 472 -7.20 8.62 -20.99
CA GLU A 472 -8.17 7.60 -20.57
C GLU A 472 -8.21 6.45 -21.58
N TYR A 473 -8.21 5.20 -21.10
CA TYR A 473 -8.21 4.01 -21.95
C TYR A 473 -8.50 2.74 -21.14
N LEU A 474 -8.74 1.63 -21.85
CA LEU A 474 -8.79 0.30 -21.25
C LEU A 474 -7.47 -0.45 -21.51
N LEU A 475 -6.99 -1.19 -20.51
CA LEU A 475 -6.02 -2.28 -20.67
C LEU A 475 -6.71 -3.61 -20.42
N ILE A 476 -6.38 -4.63 -21.20
CA ILE A 476 -6.99 -5.96 -21.09
C ILE A 476 -5.87 -6.99 -20.98
N GLU A 477 -5.92 -7.81 -19.92
CA GLU A 477 -5.05 -8.96 -19.74
C GLU A 477 -5.84 -10.21 -19.34
N ASN A 478 -5.29 -11.40 -19.59
CA ASN A 478 -5.89 -12.67 -19.19
C ASN A 478 -5.22 -13.17 -17.90
N ARG A 479 -5.96 -13.16 -16.79
CA ARG A 479 -5.48 -13.63 -15.49
C ARG A 479 -5.97 -15.05 -15.25
N GLN A 480 -5.03 -15.94 -14.93
CA GLN A 480 -5.29 -17.36 -14.75
C GLN A 480 -4.49 -17.87 -13.56
N ALA A 481 -4.95 -18.94 -12.93
CA ALA A 481 -4.19 -19.58 -11.87
C ALA A 481 -2.91 -20.20 -12.43
N GLY A 482 -1.76 -19.64 -12.05
CA GLY A 482 -0.43 -20.11 -12.46
C GLY A 482 0.66 -19.20 -11.91
N GLY A 483 1.87 -19.75 -11.71
CA GLY A 483 2.95 -19.00 -11.06
C GLY A 483 2.57 -18.49 -9.68
N PHE A 484 2.88 -17.22 -9.41
CA PHE A 484 2.46 -16.54 -8.19
C PHE A 484 0.95 -16.25 -8.13
N ASP A 485 0.27 -16.21 -9.27
CA ASP A 485 -1.19 -16.10 -9.38
C ASP A 485 -1.92 -17.43 -9.13
N ILE A 486 -1.25 -18.50 -8.69
CA ILE A 486 -1.88 -19.82 -8.46
C ILE A 486 -3.04 -19.79 -7.45
N LYS A 487 -3.16 -18.73 -6.64
CA LYS A 487 -4.23 -18.49 -5.68
C LYS A 487 -5.40 -17.65 -6.21
N VAL A 488 -5.35 -17.22 -7.48
CA VAL A 488 -6.47 -16.53 -8.12
C VAL A 488 -7.73 -17.40 -8.04
N PRO A 489 -8.86 -16.87 -7.53
CA PRO A 489 -10.03 -17.69 -7.23
C PRO A 489 -10.73 -18.22 -8.49
N THR A 490 -10.74 -17.44 -9.56
CA THR A 490 -11.28 -17.82 -10.87
C THR A 490 -10.57 -17.01 -11.95
N GLY A 491 -10.13 -17.68 -13.01
CA GLY A 491 -9.46 -17.03 -14.14
C GLY A 491 -10.44 -16.35 -15.11
N GLY A 492 -9.96 -15.35 -15.84
CA GLY A 492 -10.74 -14.57 -16.79
C GLY A 492 -9.98 -13.35 -17.31
N LEU A 493 -10.68 -12.48 -18.02
CA LEU A 493 -10.14 -11.20 -18.46
C LEU A 493 -10.25 -10.15 -17.35
N ALA A 494 -9.10 -9.65 -16.91
CA ALA A 494 -9.02 -8.41 -16.16
C ALA A 494 -9.08 -7.24 -17.14
N ILE A 495 -10.10 -6.41 -17.00
CA ILE A 495 -10.28 -5.19 -17.79
C ILE A 495 -10.01 -4.02 -16.85
N TRP A 496 -8.93 -3.31 -17.11
CA TRP A 496 -8.49 -2.17 -16.33
C TRP A 496 -8.99 -0.90 -16.99
N HIS A 497 -9.73 -0.08 -16.26
CA HIS A 497 -10.02 1.30 -16.64
C HIS A 497 -8.89 2.19 -16.13
N ILE A 498 -8.24 2.90 -17.05
CA ILE A 498 -7.13 3.80 -16.75
C ILE A 498 -7.57 5.23 -17.07
N ASP A 499 -7.39 6.14 -16.12
CA ASP A 499 -7.48 7.59 -16.34
C ASP A 499 -6.31 8.29 -15.66
N GLU A 500 -5.32 8.65 -16.45
CA GLU A 500 -4.09 9.31 -16.00
C GLU A 500 -4.31 10.72 -15.45
N SER A 501 -5.51 11.30 -15.63
CA SER A 501 -5.88 12.62 -15.11
C SER A 501 -6.70 12.56 -13.82
N SER A 502 -7.04 11.37 -13.33
CA SER A 502 -7.82 11.20 -12.11
C SER A 502 -7.11 11.75 -10.88
N ASP A 503 -7.89 12.30 -9.94
CA ASP A 503 -7.45 12.65 -8.58
C ASP A 503 -7.26 11.41 -7.67
N ASN A 504 -7.49 10.21 -8.20
CA ASN A 504 -7.33 8.91 -7.55
C ASN A 504 -8.18 8.72 -6.28
N ILE A 505 -9.42 9.19 -6.34
CA ILE A 505 -10.38 9.14 -5.22
C ILE A 505 -11.36 7.99 -5.47
N SER A 506 -11.65 7.17 -4.45
CA SER A 506 -12.62 6.06 -4.55
C SER A 506 -13.98 6.52 -5.09
N GLY A 507 -14.45 5.88 -6.15
CA GLY A 507 -15.73 6.20 -6.80
C GLY A 507 -16.45 4.96 -7.30
N TYR A 508 -17.75 4.86 -7.01
CA TYR A 508 -18.57 3.70 -7.36
C TYR A 508 -20.06 4.06 -7.52
N PRO A 509 -20.86 3.25 -8.25
CA PRO A 509 -22.29 3.46 -8.41
C PRO A 509 -23.04 3.54 -7.07
N GLY A 510 -23.90 4.56 -6.94
CA GLY A 510 -24.67 4.82 -5.71
C GLY A 510 -24.07 5.89 -4.81
N GLN A 511 -22.85 6.36 -5.07
CA GLN A 511 -22.37 7.62 -4.52
C GLN A 511 -23.14 8.81 -5.10
N SER A 512 -23.23 9.92 -4.35
CA SER A 512 -23.87 11.15 -4.84
C SER A 512 -23.17 11.63 -6.10
N ASP A 513 -23.97 11.87 -7.14
CA ASP A 513 -23.55 12.42 -8.43
C ASP A 513 -22.49 11.60 -9.18
N TRP A 514 -22.23 10.35 -8.78
CA TRP A 514 -21.29 9.49 -9.50
C TRP A 514 -21.89 9.02 -10.84
N PRO A 515 -21.12 8.96 -11.94
CA PRO A 515 -19.69 9.32 -12.04
C PRO A 515 -19.42 10.80 -12.37
N SER A 516 -20.46 11.65 -12.47
CA SER A 516 -20.30 13.09 -12.72
C SER A 516 -19.52 13.87 -11.65
N ASN A 517 -19.39 13.30 -10.44
CA ASN A 517 -18.55 13.85 -9.38
C ASN A 517 -17.04 13.72 -9.66
N GLY A 518 -16.64 12.97 -10.70
CA GLY A 518 -15.25 12.78 -11.11
C GLY A 518 -14.43 11.85 -10.21
N ASN A 519 -15.07 11.15 -9.27
CA ASN A 519 -14.37 10.20 -8.40
C ASN A 519 -14.22 8.85 -9.12
N HIS A 520 -12.98 8.40 -9.23
CA HIS A 520 -12.56 7.05 -9.63
C HIS A 520 -11.06 6.92 -9.41
N TYR A 521 -10.55 5.70 -9.32
CA TYR A 521 -9.10 5.48 -9.27
C TYR A 521 -8.43 5.73 -10.62
N THR A 522 -7.15 6.14 -10.60
CA THR A 522 -6.31 6.24 -11.81
C THR A 522 -6.18 4.89 -12.50
N VAL A 523 -6.13 3.81 -11.72
CA VAL A 523 -6.12 2.42 -12.17
C VAL A 523 -7.24 1.71 -11.42
N SER A 524 -8.29 1.29 -12.13
CA SER A 524 -9.41 0.54 -11.54
C SER A 524 -9.60 -0.78 -12.28
N LEU A 525 -9.88 -1.85 -11.52
CA LEU A 525 -10.38 -3.08 -12.09
C LEU A 525 -11.90 -2.95 -12.29
N MET A 526 -12.35 -3.12 -13.54
CA MET A 526 -13.77 -3.20 -13.83
C MET A 526 -14.31 -4.55 -13.34
N GLN A 527 -14.86 -4.59 -12.12
CA GLN A 527 -15.38 -5.81 -11.51
C GLN A 527 -16.61 -6.32 -12.26
N ALA A 528 -16.49 -7.49 -12.88
CA ALA A 528 -17.46 -8.00 -13.84
C ALA A 528 -18.86 -8.24 -13.23
N ASP A 529 -18.94 -8.50 -11.92
CA ASP A 529 -20.19 -8.69 -11.19
C ASP A 529 -20.90 -7.38 -10.78
N GLY A 530 -20.26 -6.22 -10.98
CA GLY A 530 -20.81 -4.91 -10.67
C GLY A 530 -20.99 -4.60 -9.19
N LYS A 531 -20.34 -5.32 -8.28
CA LYS A 531 -20.45 -5.07 -6.83
C LYS A 531 -19.61 -3.90 -6.33
N TYR A 532 -18.48 -3.62 -6.98
CA TYR A 532 -17.52 -2.60 -6.56
C TYR A 532 -16.98 -2.85 -5.15
N ASP A 533 -16.72 -4.11 -4.81
CA ASP A 533 -16.24 -4.52 -3.49
C ASP A 533 -14.87 -3.92 -3.17
N LEU A 534 -14.02 -3.72 -4.19
CA LEU A 534 -12.72 -3.05 -4.03
C LEU A 534 -12.89 -1.60 -3.58
N GLU A 535 -13.65 -0.78 -4.32
CA GLU A 535 -13.90 0.63 -4.02
C GLU A 535 -14.67 0.80 -2.70
N ARG A 536 -15.55 -0.16 -2.37
CA ARG A 536 -16.36 -0.19 -1.15
C ARG A 536 -15.65 -0.85 0.04
N ARG A 537 -14.39 -1.26 -0.12
CA ARG A 537 -13.58 -1.92 0.92
C ARG A 537 -14.26 -3.16 1.53
N SER A 538 -15.06 -3.88 0.74
CA SER A 538 -15.87 -5.02 1.16
C SER A 538 -15.17 -6.36 0.93
N SER A 539 -14.30 -6.45 -0.08
CA SER A 539 -13.46 -7.60 -0.38
C SER A 539 -12.19 -7.15 -1.10
N SER A 540 -11.07 -7.86 -0.90
CA SER A 540 -9.82 -7.63 -1.65
C SER A 540 -9.83 -8.24 -3.06
N GLY A 541 -10.96 -8.80 -3.47
CA GLY A 541 -11.20 -9.39 -4.78
C GLY A 541 -11.79 -10.80 -4.66
N ASP A 542 -12.64 -11.19 -5.61
CA ASP A 542 -13.35 -12.47 -5.59
C ASP A 542 -13.54 -13.11 -6.97
N ALA A 543 -14.21 -14.27 -7.01
CA ALA A 543 -14.41 -15.06 -8.23
C ALA A 543 -15.29 -14.38 -9.30
N GLY A 544 -16.04 -13.34 -8.95
CA GLY A 544 -16.92 -12.57 -9.81
C GLY A 544 -16.27 -11.35 -10.47
N ASP A 545 -15.04 -10.98 -10.10
CA ASP A 545 -14.41 -9.74 -10.57
C ASP A 545 -13.96 -9.81 -12.04
N LEU A 546 -13.56 -10.99 -12.53
CA LEU A 546 -13.03 -11.13 -13.89
C LEU A 546 -14.11 -11.51 -14.90
N PHE A 547 -14.01 -10.95 -16.11
CA PHE A 547 -14.92 -11.27 -17.20
C PHE A 547 -14.57 -12.62 -17.82
N ARG A 548 -15.57 -13.51 -17.95
CA ARG A 548 -15.39 -14.85 -18.49
C ARG A 548 -16.69 -15.46 -19.00
N GLY A 549 -16.56 -16.39 -19.94
CA GLY A 549 -17.64 -17.28 -20.37
C GLY A 549 -17.96 -18.37 -19.35
N GLY A 550 -18.89 -19.27 -19.69
CA GLY A 550 -19.11 -20.49 -18.90
C GLY A 550 -19.71 -20.27 -17.51
N GLY A 551 -20.63 -19.32 -17.39
CA GLY A 551 -21.36 -19.01 -16.14
C GLY A 551 -20.97 -17.70 -15.47
N GLY A 552 -19.93 -17.02 -15.96
CA GLY A 552 -19.58 -15.65 -15.57
C GLY A 552 -20.17 -14.58 -16.50
N VAL A 553 -19.76 -13.32 -16.27
CA VAL A 553 -20.10 -12.19 -17.12
C VAL A 553 -19.15 -12.16 -18.31
N SER A 554 -19.69 -12.40 -19.51
CA SER A 554 -18.91 -12.60 -20.75
C SER A 554 -18.96 -11.42 -21.71
N SER A 555 -19.45 -10.27 -21.25
CA SER A 555 -19.52 -9.05 -22.04
C SER A 555 -19.47 -7.78 -21.20
N LEU A 556 -18.87 -6.75 -21.77
CA LEU A 556 -18.81 -5.39 -21.26
C LEU A 556 -19.07 -4.42 -22.43
N GLY A 557 -19.92 -3.43 -22.23
CA GLY A 557 -20.26 -2.44 -23.25
C GLY A 557 -20.58 -1.09 -22.62
N PRO A 558 -21.00 -0.08 -23.41
CA PRO A 558 -21.37 1.23 -22.88
C PRO A 558 -22.69 1.15 -22.11
N SER A 559 -23.01 2.20 -21.35
CA SER A 559 -24.32 2.32 -20.70
C SER A 559 -25.48 2.23 -21.70
N VAL A 560 -26.63 1.72 -21.25
CA VAL A 560 -27.88 1.70 -22.03
C VAL A 560 -28.84 2.75 -21.51
N GLY A 561 -29.38 3.58 -22.41
CA GLY A 561 -30.23 4.71 -22.01
C GLY A 561 -29.41 5.82 -21.36
N ASP A 562 -29.77 6.20 -20.14
CA ASP A 562 -29.09 7.24 -19.35
C ASP A 562 -27.76 6.72 -18.79
N SER A 563 -26.67 7.40 -19.13
CA SER A 563 -25.30 7.02 -18.73
C SER A 563 -25.08 7.05 -17.21
N LEU A 564 -25.94 7.74 -16.46
CA LEU A 564 -25.91 7.76 -14.99
C LEU A 564 -26.52 6.51 -14.35
N THR A 565 -27.25 5.71 -15.13
CA THR A 565 -28.03 4.56 -14.61
C THR A 565 -27.41 3.20 -14.91
N GLY A 566 -26.33 3.17 -15.69
CA GLY A 566 -25.59 1.95 -16.01
C GLY A 566 -26.11 1.18 -17.23
N PRO A 567 -25.94 -0.15 -17.28
CA PRO A 567 -25.36 -1.01 -16.25
C PRO A 567 -23.91 -0.62 -15.94
N PHE A 568 -23.44 -0.97 -14.74
CA PHE A 568 -22.07 -0.75 -14.28
C PHE A 568 -21.42 -2.09 -13.89
N PRO A 569 -20.11 -2.27 -14.13
CA PRO A 569 -19.24 -1.37 -14.88
C PRO A 569 -19.62 -1.32 -16.37
N ASN A 570 -19.19 -0.27 -17.06
CA ASN A 570 -19.41 -0.10 -18.50
C ASN A 570 -18.21 0.59 -19.14
N THR A 571 -18.12 0.52 -20.47
CA THR A 571 -17.03 1.13 -21.24
C THR A 571 -17.22 2.62 -21.49
N ASP A 572 -18.09 3.33 -20.78
CA ASP A 572 -18.19 4.77 -20.96
C ASP A 572 -16.92 5.45 -20.41
N SER A 573 -16.57 6.58 -21.00
CA SER A 573 -15.62 7.52 -20.43
C SER A 573 -16.30 8.31 -19.33
N TYR A 574 -15.58 8.61 -18.25
CA TYR A 574 -16.04 9.51 -17.20
C TYR A 574 -14.92 10.42 -16.66
N GLN A 575 -13.88 10.66 -17.47
CA GLN A 575 -12.77 11.54 -17.14
C GLN A 575 -13.23 12.93 -16.68
N GLY A 576 -12.79 13.33 -15.48
CA GLY A 576 -13.17 14.60 -14.85
C GLY A 576 -14.68 14.78 -14.65
N GLY A 577 -15.44 13.68 -14.55
CA GLY A 577 -16.90 13.68 -14.42
C GLY A 577 -17.67 13.90 -15.73
N ASN A 578 -16.98 13.96 -16.87
CA ASN A 578 -17.63 14.15 -18.17
C ASN A 578 -17.93 12.79 -18.81
N ILE A 579 -19.21 12.42 -18.84
CA ILE A 579 -19.61 11.08 -19.26
C ILE A 579 -19.82 11.01 -20.77
N GLN A 580 -19.08 10.13 -21.44
CA GLN A 580 -19.18 9.92 -22.87
C GLN A 580 -19.26 8.43 -23.23
N LYS A 581 -20.27 8.06 -24.03
CA LYS A 581 -20.36 6.70 -24.57
C LYS A 581 -19.27 6.49 -25.63
N THR A 582 -18.38 5.54 -25.37
CA THR A 582 -17.26 5.24 -26.27
C THR A 582 -17.68 4.38 -27.46
N GLY A 583 -18.79 3.64 -27.31
CA GLY A 583 -19.29 2.68 -28.31
C GLY A 583 -18.53 1.35 -28.31
N ASN A 584 -17.52 1.18 -27.47
CA ASN A 584 -16.72 -0.04 -27.38
C ASN A 584 -17.53 -1.19 -26.78
N ARG A 585 -17.43 -2.39 -27.36
CA ARG A 585 -18.05 -3.60 -26.82
C ARG A 585 -17.06 -4.74 -26.84
N ILE A 586 -16.88 -5.38 -25.70
CA ILE A 586 -16.07 -6.59 -25.50
C ILE A 586 -17.08 -7.68 -25.16
N TYR A 587 -17.15 -8.75 -25.94
CA TYR A 587 -18.22 -9.76 -25.79
C TYR A 587 -17.78 -11.11 -26.34
N ASN A 588 -18.58 -12.15 -26.06
CA ASN A 588 -18.25 -13.55 -26.37
C ASN A 588 -16.91 -13.97 -25.75
N ILE A 589 -16.64 -13.49 -24.54
CA ILE A 589 -15.44 -13.86 -23.79
C ILE A 589 -15.50 -15.37 -23.50
N SER A 590 -14.42 -16.08 -23.80
CA SER A 590 -14.33 -17.52 -23.59
C SER A 590 -14.33 -17.86 -22.08
N PRO A 591 -14.65 -19.11 -21.71
CA PRO A 591 -14.62 -19.56 -20.32
C PRO A 591 -13.30 -19.39 -19.60
#